data_AF-A0A965AMS0-F1
#
_entry.id   AF-A0A965AMS0-F1
#
_cell.length_a   1.000
_cell.length_b   1.000
_cell.length_c   1.000
_cell.angle_alpha   90.00
_cell.angle_beta   90.00
_cell.angle_gamma   90.00
#
_symmetry.space_group_name_H-M   'P 1'
#
loop_
_entity.id
_entity.type
_entity.pdbx_description
1 polymer ?
#
loop_
_entity_poly.entity_id
_entity_poly.type
_entity_poly.pdbx_seq_one_letter_code
_entity_poly.pdbx_strand_id
1 'polypeptide(L)'
;MLNPANHPTFGVSGFTDAGDVAFGSATASYLSGVDMFFTGRLGITSSPSGSDITNLVNFVNDGGVLVINNDRSTSFTSLDPLLNAFGIDLVPLPTSSVETLNITDPAHPIMDGPFGQVLSMGLRDASRYLALTPDVTIAATWLNGDSAIATLGPGAGRQGAVIVLPDVERFLLDFDSSLGTGDTETATLNAIAYGVWVINAPAVPEPGTLAVLGLGFTGLYLVRRRKLR
;
A
#
# COMPACT_ATOMS: atom_id res chain seq x y z
N MET A 1 -13.92 -11.85 -11.07
CA MET A 1 -13.01 -12.74 -11.81
C MET A 1 -11.94 -11.89 -12.46
N LEU A 2 -10.67 -12.11 -12.13
CA LEU A 2 -9.53 -11.41 -12.75
C LEU A 2 -9.43 -11.83 -14.22
N ASN A 3 -9.17 -10.89 -15.12
CA ASN A 3 -8.95 -11.18 -16.53
C ASN A 3 -7.60 -11.92 -16.68
N PRO A 4 -7.55 -13.17 -17.16
CA PRO A 4 -6.29 -13.93 -17.29
C PRO A 4 -5.30 -13.34 -18.30
N ALA A 5 -5.67 -12.32 -19.08
CA ALA A 5 -4.75 -11.62 -19.98
C ALA A 5 -3.90 -10.53 -19.30
N ASN A 6 -4.24 -10.13 -18.07
CA ASN A 6 -3.53 -9.08 -17.32
C ASN A 6 -2.94 -9.68 -16.04
N HIS A 7 -1.92 -10.53 -16.17
CA HIS A 7 -1.14 -10.96 -15.01
C HIS A 7 -0.26 -9.78 -14.57
N PRO A 8 -0.46 -9.23 -13.35
CA PRO A 8 0.41 -8.19 -12.84
C PRO A 8 1.84 -8.75 -12.71
N THR A 9 2.79 -7.95 -13.14
CA THR A 9 4.22 -8.21 -13.05
C THR A 9 4.70 -7.75 -11.68
N PHE A 10 5.15 -8.68 -10.85
CA PHE A 10 5.63 -8.36 -9.51
C PHE A 10 7.11 -7.99 -9.54
N GLY A 11 7.42 -6.78 -9.08
CA GLY A 11 8.76 -6.35 -8.73
C GLY A 11 9.00 -6.57 -7.25
N VAL A 12 10.15 -7.14 -6.91
CA VAL A 12 10.59 -7.24 -5.52
C VAL A 12 11.97 -6.62 -5.43
N SER A 13 12.22 -5.81 -4.41
CA SER A 13 13.58 -5.58 -3.97
C SER A 13 13.99 -6.74 -3.05
N GLY A 14 14.34 -7.89 -3.66
CA GLY A 14 14.94 -9.08 -3.03
C GLY A 14 14.28 -9.65 -1.75
N PHE A 15 13.62 -10.82 -1.85
CA PHE A 15 13.46 -11.70 -0.68
C PHE A 15 14.79 -12.43 -0.47
N THR A 16 15.65 -11.94 0.43
CA THR A 16 16.78 -12.73 0.93
C THR A 16 16.84 -12.68 2.43
N ASP A 17 16.79 -13.87 3.05
CA ASP A 17 16.79 -14.20 4.49
C ASP A 17 17.90 -13.56 5.35
N ALA A 18 18.81 -12.73 4.80
CA ALA A 18 20.01 -12.32 5.54
C ALA A 18 20.74 -11.08 5.00
N GLY A 19 20.09 -10.13 4.33
CA GLY A 19 20.83 -8.94 3.88
C GLY A 19 19.94 -7.78 3.44
N ASP A 20 20.18 -6.63 4.07
CA ASP A 20 19.63 -5.32 3.76
C ASP A 20 19.36 -5.14 2.26
N VAL A 21 18.11 -4.85 1.94
CA VAL A 21 17.73 -4.40 0.61
C VAL A 21 18.38 -3.05 0.33
N ALA A 22 19.24 -3.00 -0.68
CA ALA A 22 19.70 -1.72 -1.20
C ALA A 22 18.59 -1.07 -2.04
N PHE A 23 17.99 0.01 -1.54
CA PHE A 23 17.07 0.87 -2.30
C PHE A 23 17.61 1.33 -3.67
N GLY A 24 18.90 1.15 -3.94
CA GLY A 24 19.52 1.35 -5.25
C GLY A 24 18.93 0.54 -6.41
N SER A 25 18.00 -0.41 -6.17
CA SER A 25 17.23 -1.09 -7.22
C SER A 25 15.95 -0.35 -7.66
N ALA A 26 15.44 0.63 -6.90
CA ALA A 26 14.22 1.39 -7.22
C ALA A 26 14.45 2.47 -8.29
N THR A 27 15.15 2.10 -9.37
CA THR A 27 15.37 2.99 -10.52
C THR A 27 14.10 3.12 -11.35
N ALA A 28 13.89 4.27 -12.00
CA ALA A 28 12.75 4.46 -12.91
C ALA A 28 12.67 3.37 -14.01
N SER A 29 13.82 2.94 -14.53
CA SER A 29 13.87 1.85 -15.53
C SER A 29 13.36 0.53 -14.97
N TYR A 30 13.71 0.19 -13.72
CA TYR A 30 13.22 -1.02 -13.09
C TYR A 30 11.72 -0.93 -12.79
N LEU A 31 11.29 0.18 -12.20
CA LEU A 31 9.89 0.40 -11.82
C LEU A 31 8.93 0.41 -13.02
N SER A 32 9.39 0.85 -14.19
CA SER A 32 8.58 0.80 -15.43
C SER A 32 8.26 -0.60 -15.93
N GLY A 33 8.96 -1.63 -15.44
CA GLY A 33 8.75 -3.03 -15.82
C GLY A 33 7.92 -3.84 -14.84
N VAL A 34 7.38 -3.22 -13.79
CA VAL A 34 6.65 -3.89 -12.72
C VAL A 34 5.37 -3.14 -12.38
N ASP A 35 4.35 -3.83 -11.90
CA ASP A 35 3.07 -3.24 -11.50
C ASP A 35 2.97 -3.09 -9.97
N MET A 36 3.70 -3.91 -9.23
CA MET A 36 3.77 -3.87 -7.77
C MET A 36 5.22 -3.95 -7.31
N PHE A 37 5.60 -3.13 -6.34
CA PHE A 37 6.94 -3.10 -5.77
C PHE A 37 6.88 -3.33 -4.26
N PHE A 38 7.54 -4.39 -3.79
CA PHE A 38 7.71 -4.67 -2.37
C PHE A 38 9.07 -4.15 -1.91
N THR A 39 9.09 -3.37 -0.83
CA THR A 39 10.36 -2.89 -0.23
C THR A 39 11.17 -4.01 0.44
N GLY A 40 10.56 -5.17 0.66
CA GLY A 40 11.17 -6.26 1.44
C GLY A 40 11.43 -5.84 2.89
N ARG A 41 12.32 -6.56 3.57
CA ARG A 41 12.87 -6.09 4.84
C ARG A 41 13.85 -4.98 4.58
N LEU A 42 13.55 -3.83 5.17
CA LEU A 42 14.49 -2.72 5.19
C LEU A 42 15.36 -2.90 6.41
N GLY A 43 16.67 -2.83 6.23
CA GLY A 43 17.63 -2.90 7.31
C GLY A 43 17.81 -1.56 8.00
N ILE A 44 18.34 -1.60 9.23
CA ILE A 44 18.60 -0.41 10.07
C ILE A 44 19.53 0.60 9.35
N THR A 45 20.29 0.16 8.34
CA THR A 45 21.33 0.97 7.68
C THR A 45 20.96 1.50 6.29
N SER A 46 19.83 1.07 5.72
CA SER A 46 19.45 1.40 4.34
C SER A 46 18.27 2.36 4.31
N SER A 47 18.54 3.66 4.17
CA SER A 47 17.52 4.68 3.86
C SER A 47 17.37 4.83 2.34
N PRO A 48 16.15 5.03 1.82
CA PRO A 48 15.97 5.41 0.43
C PRO A 48 16.62 6.78 0.19
N SER A 49 17.36 6.89 -0.92
CA SER A 49 17.87 8.19 -1.34
C SER A 49 16.72 9.09 -1.81
N GLY A 50 16.97 10.41 -1.92
CA GLY A 50 15.96 11.34 -2.46
C GLY A 50 15.53 10.97 -3.89
N SER A 51 16.41 10.37 -4.69
CA SER A 51 16.06 9.82 -6.00
C SER A 51 15.18 8.57 -5.91
N ASP A 52 15.43 7.67 -4.96
CA ASP A 52 14.60 6.47 -4.78
C ASP A 52 13.18 6.87 -4.36
N ILE A 53 13.06 7.81 -3.42
CA ILE A 53 11.76 8.36 -2.99
C ILE A 53 11.03 8.97 -4.18
N THR A 54 11.71 9.80 -4.97
CA THR A 54 11.12 10.42 -6.17
C THR A 54 10.63 9.37 -7.17
N ASN A 55 11.42 8.33 -7.42
CA ASN A 55 11.05 7.26 -8.35
C ASN A 55 9.85 6.46 -7.83
N LEU A 56 9.81 6.14 -6.54
CA LEU A 56 8.69 5.41 -5.92
C LEU A 56 7.40 6.23 -5.90
N VAL A 57 7.48 7.54 -5.64
CA VAL A 57 6.34 8.46 -5.73
C VAL A 57 5.81 8.50 -7.17
N ASN A 58 6.68 8.66 -8.17
CA ASN A 58 6.26 8.65 -9.57
C ASN A 58 5.64 7.31 -9.96
N PHE A 59 6.24 6.20 -9.55
CA PHE A 59 5.70 4.86 -9.76
C PHE A 59 4.27 4.71 -9.22
N VAL A 60 3.99 5.16 -7.99
CA VAL A 60 2.64 5.12 -7.41
C VAL A 60 1.69 6.09 -8.14
N ASN A 61 2.16 7.27 -8.52
CA ASN A 61 1.36 8.23 -9.29
C ASN A 61 0.92 7.65 -10.65
N ASP A 62 1.81 6.90 -11.28
CA ASP A 62 1.63 6.29 -12.61
C ASP A 62 0.81 4.98 -12.58
N GLY A 63 0.35 4.53 -11.41
CA GLY A 63 -0.54 3.36 -11.28
C GLY A 63 0.08 2.17 -10.55
N GLY A 64 1.35 2.25 -10.19
CA GLY A 64 2.05 1.20 -9.46
C GLY A 64 1.56 1.03 -8.02
N VAL A 65 1.67 -0.19 -7.48
CA VAL A 65 1.35 -0.47 -6.08
C VAL A 65 2.63 -0.65 -5.28
N LEU A 66 2.83 0.20 -4.28
CA LEU A 66 3.96 0.12 -3.35
C LEU A 66 3.54 -0.61 -2.07
N VAL A 67 4.19 -1.73 -1.77
CA VAL A 67 4.00 -2.45 -0.50
C VAL A 67 5.23 -2.23 0.37
N ILE A 68 5.05 -1.50 1.45
CA ILE A 68 6.09 -1.20 2.42
C ILE A 68 5.92 -2.18 3.57
N ASN A 69 6.89 -3.09 3.71
CA ASN A 69 7.02 -3.87 4.94
C ASN A 69 7.98 -3.11 5.85
N ASN A 70 7.52 -2.82 7.07
CA ASN A 70 8.33 -2.13 8.06
C ASN A 70 8.61 -3.06 9.24
N ASP A 71 9.89 -3.37 9.43
CA ASP A 71 10.41 -4.19 10.53
C ASP A 71 10.61 -3.34 11.80
N ARG A 72 10.83 -4.04 12.91
CA ARG A 72 11.13 -3.61 14.27
C ARG A 72 11.98 -2.35 14.40
N SER A 73 11.54 -1.43 15.25
CA SER A 73 12.35 -0.60 16.18
C SER A 73 12.40 0.91 15.93
N THR A 74 12.66 1.60 17.05
CA THR A 74 13.12 2.98 17.24
C THR A 74 14.26 3.48 16.36
N SER A 75 14.79 2.65 15.45
CA SER A 75 15.93 2.95 14.58
C SER A 75 15.54 3.14 13.11
N PHE A 76 14.27 2.95 12.75
CA PHE A 76 13.79 2.96 11.35
C PHE A 76 13.18 4.28 10.88
N THR A 77 13.61 5.40 11.47
CA THR A 77 13.29 6.75 10.94
C THR A 77 13.84 6.97 9.52
N SER A 78 14.66 6.04 9.02
CA SER A 78 15.10 5.97 7.63
C SER A 78 13.94 5.91 6.62
N LEU A 79 12.77 5.38 7.01
CA LEU A 79 11.58 5.30 6.17
C LEU A 79 10.68 6.53 6.23
N ASP A 80 10.80 7.35 7.26
CA ASP A 80 9.96 8.53 7.47
C ASP A 80 9.90 9.41 6.23
N PRO A 81 11.01 9.70 5.51
CA PRO A 81 10.95 10.54 4.31
C PRO A 81 10.09 9.93 3.20
N LEU A 82 10.09 8.59 3.05
CA LEU A 82 9.26 7.91 2.06
C LEU A 82 7.79 7.89 2.47
N LEU A 83 7.50 7.51 3.73
CA LEU A 83 6.13 7.48 4.24
C LEU A 83 5.50 8.89 4.27
N ASN A 84 6.27 9.90 4.65
CA ASN A 84 5.83 11.30 4.67
C ASN A 84 5.50 11.82 3.26
N ALA A 85 6.18 11.33 2.21
CA ALA A 85 5.83 11.65 0.83
C ALA A 85 4.42 11.17 0.45
N PHE A 86 3.89 10.19 1.19
CA PHE A 86 2.52 9.67 1.06
C PHE A 86 1.59 10.12 2.19
N GLY A 87 2.02 11.08 3.03
CA GLY A 87 1.21 11.60 4.12
C GLY A 87 1.00 10.61 5.26
N ILE A 88 1.97 9.72 5.48
CA ILE A 88 2.00 8.77 6.59
C ILE A 88 3.20 9.12 7.46
N ASP A 89 2.98 9.43 8.74
CA ASP A 89 4.07 9.61 9.69
C ASP A 89 4.34 8.28 10.41
N LEU A 90 5.62 7.98 10.58
CA LEU A 90 6.05 6.82 11.33
C LEU A 90 6.41 7.28 12.72
N VAL A 91 5.82 6.66 13.73
CA VAL A 91 6.21 6.93 15.11
C VAL A 91 6.73 5.65 15.75
N PRO A 92 7.96 5.67 16.28
CA PRO A 92 8.50 4.52 16.99
C PRO A 92 7.65 4.09 18.17
N LEU A 93 7.45 2.77 18.32
CA LEU A 93 6.93 2.20 19.56
C LEU A 93 8.08 1.85 20.52
N PRO A 94 7.92 2.12 21.84
CA PRO A 94 8.98 1.93 22.82
C PRO A 94 9.12 0.47 23.31
N THR A 95 8.20 -0.44 23.00
CA THR A 95 8.12 -1.76 23.64
C THR A 95 8.06 -2.91 22.65
N SER A 96 8.67 -4.03 23.04
CA SER A 96 8.64 -5.30 22.34
C SER A 96 7.59 -6.23 22.96
N SER A 97 6.33 -6.12 22.56
CA SER A 97 5.24 -7.02 22.95
C SER A 97 4.59 -7.61 21.70
N VAL A 98 4.14 -8.87 21.81
CA VAL A 98 3.18 -9.42 20.86
C VAL A 98 1.81 -8.91 21.28
N GLU A 99 1.12 -8.22 20.39
CA GLU A 99 -0.21 -7.69 20.66
C GLU A 99 -1.15 -8.05 19.52
N THR A 100 -2.39 -8.35 19.88
CA THR A 100 -3.48 -8.53 18.91
C THR A 100 -3.98 -7.17 18.45
N LEU A 101 -4.10 -6.98 17.15
CA LEU A 101 -4.69 -5.79 16.58
C LEU A 101 -6.21 -5.76 16.71
N ASN A 102 -6.74 -4.57 16.91
CA ASN A 102 -8.14 -4.24 16.71
C ASN A 102 -8.38 -3.85 15.25
N ILE A 103 -9.23 -4.58 14.54
CA ILE A 103 -9.59 -4.27 13.14
C ILE A 103 -10.57 -3.10 13.12
N THR A 104 -10.10 -1.95 12.64
CA THR A 104 -10.86 -0.69 12.66
C THR A 104 -11.72 -0.49 11.41
N ASP A 105 -11.31 -1.07 10.29
CA ASP A 105 -12.09 -1.09 9.06
C ASP A 105 -12.25 -2.54 8.57
N PRO A 106 -13.22 -3.29 9.12
CA PRO A 106 -13.43 -4.69 8.74
C PRO A 106 -13.95 -4.87 7.32
N ALA A 107 -14.41 -3.79 6.66
CA ALA A 107 -14.86 -3.83 5.27
C ALA A 107 -13.73 -3.48 4.27
N HIS A 108 -12.55 -3.07 4.77
CA HIS A 108 -11.40 -2.80 3.91
C HIS A 108 -11.02 -4.06 3.14
N PRO A 109 -10.68 -3.99 1.84
CA PRO A 109 -10.33 -5.19 1.05
C PRO A 109 -9.15 -6.03 1.57
N ILE A 110 -8.32 -5.44 2.43
CA ILE A 110 -7.24 -6.16 3.15
C ILE A 110 -7.82 -7.03 4.29
N MET A 111 -8.88 -6.56 4.94
CA MET A 111 -9.52 -7.21 6.08
C MET A 111 -10.66 -8.15 5.64
N ASP A 112 -11.36 -7.84 4.56
CA ASP A 112 -12.41 -8.68 3.98
C ASP A 112 -12.17 -8.84 2.47
N GLY A 113 -11.24 -9.74 2.15
CA GLY A 113 -10.79 -9.98 0.79
C GLY A 113 -11.08 -11.39 0.29
N PRO A 114 -10.61 -11.73 -0.92
CA PRO A 114 -10.92 -13.01 -1.55
C PRO A 114 -10.33 -14.24 -0.83
N PHE A 115 -9.38 -14.04 0.09
CA PHE A 115 -8.77 -15.10 0.88
C PHE A 115 -9.42 -15.26 2.27
N GLY A 116 -10.53 -14.57 2.51
CA GLY A 116 -11.30 -14.64 3.75
C GLY A 116 -11.21 -13.35 4.56
N GLN A 117 -11.94 -13.37 5.68
CA GLN A 117 -11.99 -12.27 6.62
C GLN A 117 -10.88 -12.40 7.67
N VAL A 118 -10.20 -11.29 7.94
CA VAL A 118 -9.24 -11.11 9.01
C VAL A 118 -10.00 -10.72 10.27
N LEU A 119 -10.02 -11.59 11.28
CA LEU A 119 -10.75 -11.36 12.53
C LEU A 119 -9.82 -10.88 13.64
N SER A 120 -8.57 -11.31 13.62
CA SER A 120 -7.54 -10.97 14.59
C SER A 120 -6.14 -11.17 14.02
N MET A 121 -5.28 -10.17 14.14
CA MET A 121 -3.87 -10.28 13.76
C MET A 121 -2.99 -10.09 14.98
N GLY A 122 -2.15 -11.08 15.29
CA GLY A 122 -1.07 -10.91 16.26
C GLY A 122 0.14 -10.31 15.57
N LEU A 123 0.64 -9.19 16.06
CA LEU A 123 1.88 -8.59 15.58
C LEU A 123 2.88 -8.45 16.69
N ARG A 124 4.15 -8.47 16.31
CA ARG A 124 5.27 -8.29 17.21
C ARG A 124 6.05 -7.04 16.81
N ASP A 125 6.38 -6.21 17.78
CA ASP A 125 7.39 -5.14 17.66
C ASP A 125 7.25 -4.15 16.49
N ALA A 126 6.04 -3.93 15.94
CA ALA A 126 5.85 -3.05 14.80
C ALA A 126 5.68 -1.57 15.19
N SER A 127 6.00 -0.66 14.27
CA SER A 127 5.80 0.78 14.48
C SER A 127 4.32 1.18 14.49
N ARG A 128 4.03 2.40 14.95
CA ARG A 128 2.71 3.01 14.72
C ARG A 128 2.75 4.01 13.56
N TYR A 129 1.62 4.13 12.88
CA TYR A 129 1.45 5.04 11.74
C TYR A 129 0.46 6.14 12.09
N LEU A 130 0.72 7.37 11.68
CA LEU A 130 -0.26 8.46 11.77
C LEU A 130 -0.64 8.91 10.37
N ALA A 131 -1.95 8.95 10.11
CA ALA A 131 -2.49 9.56 8.91
C ALA A 131 -2.29 11.09 9.00
N LEU A 132 -1.42 11.65 8.18
CA LEU A 132 -1.23 13.10 8.04
C LEU A 132 -2.24 13.72 7.06
N THR A 133 -2.94 12.89 6.30
CA THR A 133 -3.93 13.31 5.30
C THR A 133 -5.20 12.47 5.42
N PRO A 134 -6.38 13.02 5.04
CA PRO A 134 -7.64 12.28 5.10
C PRO A 134 -7.74 11.12 4.12
N ASP A 135 -6.83 11.04 3.13
CA ASP A 135 -6.82 9.98 2.13
C ASP A 135 -6.21 8.67 2.68
N VAL A 136 -5.45 8.74 3.78
CA VAL A 136 -4.87 7.57 4.42
C VAL A 136 -5.93 6.85 5.24
N THR A 137 -6.17 5.58 4.94
CA THR A 137 -7.08 4.70 5.67
C THR A 137 -6.30 3.84 6.65
N ILE A 138 -6.71 3.86 7.92
CA ILE A 138 -6.19 2.97 8.97
C ILE A 138 -7.10 1.75 9.07
N ALA A 139 -6.60 0.61 8.61
CA ALA A 139 -7.38 -0.63 8.56
C ALA A 139 -7.37 -1.41 9.89
N ALA A 140 -6.33 -1.20 10.70
CA ALA A 140 -6.22 -1.79 12.03
C ALA A 140 -5.37 -0.93 12.98
N THR A 141 -5.65 -1.02 14.27
CA THR A 141 -4.91 -0.38 15.36
C THR A 141 -4.42 -1.40 16.38
N TRP A 142 -3.38 -1.07 17.13
CA TRP A 142 -3.03 -1.72 18.38
C TRP A 142 -4.16 -1.57 19.42
N LEU A 143 -4.13 -2.37 20.50
CA LEU A 143 -5.15 -2.29 21.56
C LEU A 143 -5.14 -0.95 22.31
N ASN A 144 -4.00 -0.27 22.32
CA ASN A 144 -3.86 1.07 22.88
C ASN A 144 -4.42 2.18 21.94
N GLY A 145 -4.91 1.82 20.75
CA GLY A 145 -5.48 2.72 19.75
C GLY A 145 -4.48 3.29 18.74
N ASP A 146 -3.19 2.99 18.84
CA ASP A 146 -2.19 3.42 17.86
C ASP A 146 -2.40 2.69 16.51
N SER A 147 -2.23 3.34 15.36
CA SER A 147 -2.45 2.68 14.06
C SER A 147 -1.36 1.65 13.73
N ALA A 148 -1.76 0.50 13.19
CA ALA A 148 -0.85 -0.60 12.86
C ALA A 148 -0.80 -0.92 11.36
N ILE A 149 -1.89 -0.70 10.63
CA ILE A 149 -1.94 -0.91 9.17
C ILE A 149 -2.50 0.34 8.53
N ALA A 150 -1.71 0.94 7.63
CA ALA A 150 -2.07 2.12 6.88
C ALA A 150 -2.11 1.80 5.39
N THR A 151 -3.11 2.35 4.70
CA THR A 151 -3.24 2.25 3.26
C THR A 151 -3.56 3.61 2.66
N LEU A 152 -3.11 3.82 1.44
CA LEU A 152 -3.44 4.97 0.63
C LEU A 152 -3.86 4.45 -0.73
N GLY A 153 -5.15 4.48 -1.02
CA GLY A 153 -5.68 4.04 -2.31
C GLY A 153 -5.49 5.08 -3.42
N PRO A 154 -5.95 4.76 -4.65
CA PRO A 154 -6.02 5.72 -5.75
C PRO A 154 -6.87 6.95 -5.35
N GLY A 155 -6.42 8.14 -5.75
CA GLY A 155 -7.07 9.39 -5.35
C GLY A 155 -6.11 10.59 -5.35
N ALA A 156 -6.66 11.81 -5.31
CA ALA A 156 -5.90 13.07 -5.29
C ALA A 156 -4.79 13.19 -6.37
N GLY A 157 -5.02 12.65 -7.56
CA GLY A 157 -4.06 12.64 -8.67
C GLY A 157 -3.11 11.43 -8.71
N ARG A 158 -3.25 10.48 -7.76
CA ARG A 158 -2.55 9.19 -7.77
C ARG A 158 -3.42 8.11 -8.40
N GLN A 159 -2.84 7.30 -9.28
CA GLN A 159 -3.52 6.15 -9.90
C GLN A 159 -3.28 4.84 -9.16
N GLY A 160 -2.13 4.72 -8.48
CA GLY A 160 -1.73 3.53 -7.73
C GLY A 160 -2.12 3.56 -6.26
N ALA A 161 -1.47 2.71 -5.46
CA ALA A 161 -1.72 2.61 -4.03
C ALA A 161 -0.44 2.39 -3.22
N VAL A 162 -0.49 2.77 -1.94
CA VAL A 162 0.52 2.44 -0.93
C VAL A 162 -0.13 1.57 0.13
N ILE A 163 0.52 0.44 0.43
CA ILE A 163 0.11 -0.48 1.48
C ILE A 163 1.27 -0.58 2.47
N VAL A 164 1.02 -0.19 3.71
CA VAL A 164 2.03 -0.29 4.77
C VAL A 164 1.64 -1.45 5.67
N LEU A 165 2.42 -2.52 5.58
CA LEU A 165 2.26 -3.70 6.42
C LEU A 165 3.31 -3.66 7.54
N PRO A 166 2.89 -3.90 8.78
CA PRO A 166 3.81 -4.11 9.90
C PRO A 166 4.50 -5.46 9.76
N ASP A 167 5.73 -5.57 10.28
CA ASP A 167 6.62 -6.73 10.30
C ASP A 167 5.96 -8.07 9.89
N VAL A 168 5.99 -8.34 8.58
CA VAL A 168 5.60 -9.64 8.01
C VAL A 168 6.77 -10.61 7.89
N GLU A 169 7.93 -10.34 8.52
CA GLU A 169 9.13 -11.15 8.30
C GLU A 169 9.04 -12.53 8.96
N ARG A 170 8.29 -12.67 10.06
CA ARG A 170 8.16 -13.96 10.75
C ARG A 170 7.21 -14.97 10.10
N PHE A 171 6.54 -14.60 9.01
CA PHE A 171 5.61 -15.48 8.29
C PHE A 171 6.24 -16.77 7.76
N LEU A 172 7.51 -16.73 7.38
CA LEU A 172 8.17 -17.86 6.70
C LEU A 172 9.15 -18.62 7.60
N LEU A 173 9.60 -18.02 8.70
CA LEU A 173 10.74 -18.53 9.47
C LEU A 173 10.41 -19.00 10.90
N ASP A 174 9.36 -18.47 11.52
CA ASP A 174 8.96 -18.86 12.87
C ASP A 174 7.47 -19.21 12.89
N PHE A 175 7.16 -20.50 12.71
CA PHE A 175 5.96 -21.14 13.27
C PHE A 175 6.03 -21.13 14.81
N ASP A 176 6.29 -19.97 15.41
CA ASP A 176 6.09 -19.79 16.83
C ASP A 176 4.57 -19.86 17.04
N SER A 177 4.12 -21.02 17.51
CA SER A 177 2.71 -21.41 17.72
C SER A 177 1.84 -20.41 18.50
N SER A 178 2.44 -19.33 19.00
CA SER A 178 1.81 -18.21 19.69
C SER A 178 1.29 -17.08 18.75
N LEU A 179 1.70 -17.04 17.48
CA LEU A 179 1.20 -16.08 16.46
C LEU A 179 0.15 -16.71 15.51
N GLY A 180 -0.30 -17.92 15.80
CA GLY A 180 -1.05 -18.83 14.93
C GLY A 180 -2.52 -18.50 14.67
N THR A 181 -2.83 -17.31 14.17
CA THR A 181 -4.09 -17.07 13.43
C THR A 181 -3.76 -16.99 11.94
N GLY A 182 -4.39 -17.83 11.12
CA GLY A 182 -4.26 -17.75 9.65
C GLY A 182 -4.61 -16.36 9.09
N ASP A 183 -5.28 -15.54 9.88
CA ASP A 183 -5.67 -14.16 9.62
C ASP A 183 -4.52 -13.24 9.19
N THR A 184 -3.30 -13.37 9.71
CA THR A 184 -2.17 -12.54 9.25
C THR A 184 -1.80 -12.93 7.81
N GLU A 185 -1.88 -14.21 7.45
CA GLU A 185 -1.64 -14.71 6.09
C GLU A 185 -2.76 -14.27 5.17
N THR A 186 -4.01 -14.40 5.64
CA THR A 186 -5.19 -13.86 4.96
C THR A 186 -5.03 -12.36 4.71
N ALA A 187 -4.59 -11.56 5.67
CA ALA A 187 -4.36 -10.12 5.50
C ALA A 187 -3.30 -9.84 4.44
N THR A 188 -2.19 -10.58 4.44
CA THR A 188 -1.11 -10.41 3.46
C THR A 188 -1.57 -10.79 2.05
N LEU A 189 -2.24 -11.93 1.90
CA LEU A 189 -2.80 -12.36 0.62
C LEU A 189 -3.90 -11.40 0.12
N ASN A 190 -4.74 -10.91 1.03
CA ASN A 190 -5.73 -9.89 0.72
C ASN A 190 -5.08 -8.55 0.33
N ALA A 191 -3.97 -8.15 0.95
CA ALA A 191 -3.20 -6.97 0.55
C ALA A 191 -2.64 -7.09 -0.87
N ILE A 192 -2.10 -8.26 -1.21
CA ILE A 192 -1.68 -8.56 -2.59
C ILE A 192 -2.88 -8.48 -3.55
N ALA A 193 -4.00 -9.13 -3.21
CA ALA A 193 -5.21 -9.08 -4.03
C ALA A 193 -5.77 -7.66 -4.21
N TYR A 194 -5.74 -6.85 -3.15
CA TYR A 194 -6.14 -5.45 -3.20
C TYR A 194 -5.24 -4.67 -4.15
N GLY A 195 -3.92 -4.85 -4.09
CA GLY A 195 -3.00 -4.24 -5.05
C GLY A 195 -3.27 -4.68 -6.50
N VAL A 196 -3.51 -5.97 -6.74
CA VAL A 196 -3.90 -6.47 -8.07
C VAL A 196 -5.22 -5.86 -8.53
N TRP A 197 -6.18 -5.66 -7.63
CA TRP A 197 -7.44 -4.99 -7.94
C TRP A 197 -7.22 -3.52 -8.32
N VAL A 198 -6.34 -2.80 -7.61
CA VAL A 198 -5.97 -1.42 -7.94
C VAL A 198 -5.36 -1.33 -9.34
N ILE A 199 -4.38 -2.20 -9.66
CA ILE A 199 -3.72 -2.23 -10.97
C ILE A 199 -4.73 -2.48 -12.11
N ASN A 200 -5.73 -3.33 -11.87
CA ASN A 200 -6.76 -3.68 -12.86
C ASN A 200 -8.00 -2.78 -12.81
N ALA A 201 -8.08 -1.84 -11.87
CA ALA A 201 -9.21 -0.94 -11.78
C ALA A 201 -9.22 -0.06 -13.05
N PRO A 202 -10.37 0.08 -13.74
CA PRO A 202 -10.45 1.02 -14.84
C PRO A 202 -10.06 2.40 -14.32
N ALA A 203 -9.09 3.04 -14.97
CA ALA A 203 -8.62 4.37 -14.58
C ALA A 203 -9.83 5.27 -14.35
N VAL A 204 -10.01 5.71 -13.10
CA VAL A 204 -11.10 6.64 -12.76
C VAL A 204 -10.84 7.89 -13.60
N PRO A 205 -11.76 8.27 -14.51
CA PRO A 205 -11.54 9.44 -15.34
C PRO A 205 -11.28 10.63 -14.44
N GLU A 206 -10.18 11.34 -14.67
CA GLU A 206 -9.85 12.51 -13.88
C GLU A 206 -11.06 13.46 -13.86
N PRO A 207 -11.28 14.23 -12.77
CA PRO A 207 -12.37 15.21 -12.72
C PRO A 207 -12.38 16.14 -13.94
N GLY A 208 -11.21 16.44 -14.50
CA GLY A 208 -11.06 17.18 -15.76
C GLY A 208 -11.64 16.45 -16.98
N THR A 209 -11.44 15.14 -17.11
CA THR A 209 -12.02 14.32 -18.17
C THR A 209 -13.55 14.30 -18.09
N LEU A 210 -14.11 14.20 -16.88
CA LEU A 210 -15.56 14.28 -16.67
C LEU A 210 -16.13 15.66 -17.02
N ALA A 211 -15.40 16.73 -16.67
CA ALA A 211 -15.78 18.09 -17.03
C ALA A 211 -15.77 18.30 -18.56
N VAL A 212 -14.75 17.81 -19.25
CA VAL A 212 -14.65 17.89 -20.72
C VAL A 212 -15.75 17.08 -21.40
N LEU A 213 -16.03 15.86 -20.92
CA LEU A 213 -17.14 15.04 -21.43
C LEU A 213 -18.48 15.75 -21.20
N GLY A 214 -18.72 16.30 -20.01
CA GLY A 214 -19.92 17.06 -19.69
C GLY A 214 -20.13 18.29 -20.59
N LEU A 215 -19.05 19.04 -20.86
CA LEU A 215 -19.08 20.16 -21.81
C LEU A 215 -19.33 19.68 -23.25
N GLY A 216 -18.72 18.57 -23.64
CA GLY A 216 -18.93 17.95 -24.95
C GLY A 216 -20.38 17.56 -25.19
N PHE A 217 -21.02 16.87 -24.24
CA PHE A 217 -22.43 16.50 -24.33
C PHE A 217 -23.36 17.72 -24.35
N THR A 218 -23.06 18.73 -23.53
CA THR A 218 -23.82 19.99 -23.50
C THR A 218 -23.74 20.72 -24.84
N GLY A 219 -22.54 20.81 -25.42
CA GLY A 219 -22.34 21.37 -26.76
C GLY A 219 -23.10 20.61 -27.84
N LEU A 220 -23.03 19.28 -27.83
CA LEU A 220 -23.71 18.41 -28.80
C LEU A 220 -25.23 18.55 -28.71
N TYR A 221 -25.78 18.62 -27.49
CA TYR A 221 -27.20 18.85 -27.24
C TYR A 221 -27.67 20.20 -27.80
N LEU A 222 -26.90 21.27 -27.56
CA LEU A 222 -27.20 22.62 -28.07
C LEU A 222 -27.16 22.68 -29.60
N VAL A 223 -26.21 21.99 -30.25
CA VAL A 223 -26.13 21.88 -31.72
C VAL A 223 -27.36 21.14 -32.28
N ARG A 224 -27.77 20.03 -31.67
CA ARG A 224 -28.95 19.28 -32.09
C ARG A 224 -30.22 20.11 -31.97
N ARG A 225 -30.37 20.90 -30.91
CA ARG A 225 -31.53 21.78 -30.70
C ARG A 225 -31.64 22.89 -31.76
N ARG A 226 -30.52 23.37 -32.30
CA ARG A 226 -30.50 24.37 -33.38
C ARG A 226 -30.92 23.83 -34.74
N LYS A 227 -30.72 22.53 -35.02
CA LYS A 227 -31.13 21.90 -36.29
C LYS A 227 -32.62 21.53 -36.35
N LEU A 228 -33.31 21.54 -35.21
CA LEU A 228 -34.74 21.21 -35.10
C LEU A 228 -35.65 22.44 -35.09
N ARG A 229 -35.08 23.64 -35.22
CA ARG A 229 -35.78 24.91 -35.41
C ARG A 229 -35.46 25.43 -36.81
#